data_AF-A0A2U2HM99-F1
#
_entry.id   AF-A0A2U2HM99-F1
#
_cell.length_a   1.000
_cell.length_b   1.000
_cell.length_c   1.000
_cell.angle_alpha   90.00
_cell.angle_beta   90.00
_cell.angle_gamma   90.00
#
_symmetry.space_group_name_H-M   'P 1'
#
loop_
_entity.id
_entity.type
_entity.pdbx_description
1 polymer ?
#
loop_
_entity_poly.entity_id
_entity_poly.type
_entity_poly.pdbx_seq_one_letter_code
_entity_poly.pdbx_strand_id
1 'polypeptide(L)'
;MLVRALRNGEPLAGCRAALVLPGAPEELAALRAGAGREHVLLFGEGGQMAAQGVHIGFFPDQGRLRVEVNRKALEASGLKASFRLLEVAKIVE
;
A
#
# COMPACT_ATOMS: atom_id res chain seq x y z
N MET A 1 -0.73 6.28 19.05
CA MET A 1 -0.50 6.14 17.59
C MET A 1 0.16 7.43 17.14
N LEU A 2 1.38 7.37 16.61
CA LEU A 2 2.15 8.55 16.20
C LEU A 2 2.12 8.62 14.67
N VAL A 3 1.69 9.75 14.13
CA VAL A 3 1.66 10.01 12.68
C VAL A 3 2.84 10.90 12.34
N ARG A 4 3.61 10.52 11.32
CA ARG A 4 4.75 11.27 10.80
C ARG A 4 4.52 11.52 9.32
N ALA A 5 4.68 12.77 8.90
CA ALA A 5 4.85 13.09 7.49
C ALA A 5 6.30 12.78 7.12
N LEU A 6 6.49 11.94 6.09
CA LEU A 6 7.79 11.60 5.54
C LEU A 6 7.90 12.16 4.14
N ARG A 7 9.08 12.66 3.78
CA ARG A 7 9.43 13.02 2.42
C ARG A 7 10.02 11.81 1.69
N ASN A 8 10.05 11.89 0.36
CA ASN A 8 10.69 10.87 -0.46
C ASN A 8 12.15 10.66 -0.04
N GLY A 9 12.53 9.40 0.16
CA GLY A 9 13.87 9.01 0.61
C GLY A 9 14.06 8.98 2.13
N GLU A 10 13.10 9.46 2.93
CA GLU A 10 13.18 9.26 4.39
C GLU A 10 12.94 7.79 4.77
N PRO A 11 13.66 7.27 5.77
CA PRO A 11 13.51 5.89 6.19
C PRO A 11 12.13 5.62 6.81
N LEU A 12 11.53 4.49 6.42
CA LEU A 12 10.29 3.97 7.00
C LEU A 12 10.49 3.28 8.37
N ALA A 13 11.71 3.34 8.92
CA ALA A 13 12.06 2.71 10.18
C ALA A 13 11.13 3.17 11.32
N GLY A 14 10.55 2.19 12.02
CA GLY A 14 9.59 2.41 13.11
C GLY A 14 8.15 2.67 12.65
N CYS A 15 7.87 2.69 11.34
CA CYS A 15 6.50 2.71 10.83
C CYS A 15 5.94 1.27 10.75
N ARG A 16 4.62 1.14 10.91
CA ARG A 16 3.91 -0.13 10.64
C ARG A 16 3.09 -0.07 9.35
N ALA A 17 2.69 1.13 8.97
CA ALA A 17 1.95 1.39 7.76
C ALA A 17 2.29 2.80 7.25
N ALA A 18 2.20 3.01 5.94
CA ALA A 18 2.46 4.28 5.29
C ALA A 18 1.38 4.54 4.23
N LEU A 19 0.75 5.72 4.32
CA LEU A 19 -0.10 6.25 3.27
C LEU A 19 0.80 6.80 2.17
N VAL A 20 0.65 6.26 0.98
CA VAL A 20 1.37 6.68 -0.22
C VAL A 20 0.47 7.60 -1.01
N LEU A 21 0.94 8.82 -1.23
CA LEU A 21 0.28 9.76 -2.13
C LEU A 21 0.69 9.46 -3.57
N PRO A 22 -0.17 9.76 -4.57
CA PRO A 22 0.20 9.66 -5.98
C PRO A 22 1.47 10.48 -6.26
N GLY A 23 2.42 9.87 -6.95
CA GLY A 23 3.73 10.45 -7.24
C GLY A 23 4.37 9.82 -8.47
N ALA A 24 5.65 10.07 -8.71
CA ALA A 24 6.34 9.49 -9.84
C ALA A 24 6.55 7.97 -9.64
N PRO A 25 6.45 7.13 -10.70
CA PRO A 25 6.60 5.67 -10.57
C PRO A 25 7.93 5.23 -9.95
N GLU A 26 8.99 5.99 -10.19
CA GLU A 26 10.34 5.78 -9.64
C GLU A 26 10.40 5.95 -8.12
N GLU A 27 9.63 6.90 -7.58
CA GLU A 27 9.53 7.14 -6.12
C GLU A 27 8.81 5.98 -5.45
N LEU A 28 7.75 5.46 -6.08
CA LEU A 28 7.03 4.29 -5.58
C LEU A 28 7.91 3.04 -5.57
N ALA A 29 8.75 2.86 -6.59
CA ALA A 29 9.70 1.74 -6.63
C ALA A 29 10.68 1.77 -5.45
N ALA A 30 11.26 2.93 -5.15
CA ALA A 30 12.14 3.11 -4.00
C ALA A 30 11.41 2.87 -2.67
N LEU A 31 10.17 3.37 -2.56
CA LEU A 31 9.34 3.19 -1.37
C LEU A 31 9.00 1.71 -1.12
N ARG A 32 8.65 0.95 -2.17
CA ARG A 32 8.40 -0.49 -2.06
C ARG A 32 9.62 -1.26 -1.56
N ALA A 33 10.81 -0.92 -2.07
CA ALA A 33 12.05 -1.56 -1.63
C ALA A 33 12.32 -1.30 -0.13
N GLY A 34 12.10 -0.05 0.33
CA GLY A 34 12.20 0.28 1.75
C GLY A 34 11.14 -0.42 2.61
N ALA A 35 9.90 -0.47 2.12
CA ALA A 35 8.79 -1.07 2.85
C ALA A 35 8.93 -2.58 3.03
N GLY A 36 9.44 -3.29 2.02
CA GLY A 36 9.71 -4.72 2.10
C GLY A 36 10.75 -5.06 3.17
N ARG A 37 11.80 -4.24 3.31
CA ARG A 37 12.85 -4.43 4.33
C ARG A 37 12.33 -4.23 5.75
N GLU A 38 11.43 -3.27 5.94
CA GLU A 38 10.92 -2.87 7.27
C GLU A 38 9.57 -3.52 7.61
N HIS A 39 9.04 -4.39 6.75
CA HIS A 39 7.69 -4.99 6.87
C HIS A 39 6.56 -3.95 7.05
N VAL A 40 6.60 -2.87 6.26
CA VAL A 40 5.67 -1.74 6.35
C VAL A 40 4.52 -1.91 5.36
N LEU A 41 3.28 -1.80 5.85
CA LEU A 41 2.08 -1.80 5.01
C LEU A 41 1.95 -0.47 4.24
N LEU A 42 2.33 -0.47 2.96
CA LEU A 42 1.95 0.59 2.01
C LEU A 42 0.48 0.51 1.61
N PHE A 43 -0.23 1.63 1.73
CA PHE A 43 -1.60 1.79 1.22
C PHE A 43 -1.76 3.15 0.54
N GLY A 44 -2.68 3.27 -0.42
CA GLY A 44 -2.88 4.49 -1.19
C GLY A 44 -4.33 4.79 -1.47
N GLU A 45 -4.63 6.08 -1.60
CA GLU A 45 -5.95 6.56 -2.03
C GLU A 45 -5.93 6.83 -3.53
N GLY A 46 -6.91 6.29 -4.25
CA GLY A 46 -7.06 6.46 -5.68
C GLY A 46 -7.17 5.13 -6.43
N GLY A 47 -7.92 5.15 -7.53
CA GLY A 47 -8.00 4.01 -8.43
C GLY A 47 -6.61 3.66 -8.96
N GLN A 48 -6.31 2.37 -9.10
CA GLN A 48 -5.05 1.84 -9.61
C GLN A 48 -3.82 1.93 -8.69
N MET A 49 -3.89 2.51 -7.50
CA MET A 49 -2.74 2.53 -6.57
C MET A 49 -2.23 1.12 -6.30
N ALA A 50 -3.14 0.17 -6.06
CA ALA A 50 -2.79 -1.23 -5.88
C ALA A 50 -2.07 -1.80 -7.11
N ALA A 51 -2.55 -1.52 -8.32
CA ALA A 51 -1.89 -1.95 -9.56
C ALA A 51 -0.50 -1.31 -9.77
N GLN A 52 -0.26 -0.13 -9.18
CA GLN A 52 1.05 0.53 -9.19
C GLN A 52 2.02 -0.06 -8.15
N GLY A 53 1.53 -0.89 -7.22
CA GLY A 53 2.35 -1.72 -6.35
C GLY A 53 2.33 -1.35 -4.87
N VAL A 54 1.39 -0.52 -4.40
CA VAL A 54 1.05 -0.51 -2.96
C VAL A 54 0.31 -1.80 -2.59
N HIS A 55 0.31 -2.20 -1.32
CA HIS A 55 -0.39 -3.41 -0.89
C HIS A 55 -1.92 -3.27 -0.98
N ILE A 56 -2.43 -2.10 -0.58
CA ILE A 56 -3.87 -1.83 -0.53
C ILE A 56 -4.17 -0.49 -1.19
N GLY A 57 -5.00 -0.51 -2.21
CA GLY A 57 -5.62 0.69 -2.78
C GLY A 57 -7.05 0.83 -2.28
N PHE A 58 -7.49 2.06 -2.03
CA PHE A 58 -8.91 2.32 -1.81
C PHE A 58 -9.37 3.55 -2.57
N PHE A 59 -10.61 3.50 -3.05
CA PHE A 59 -11.21 4.58 -3.82
C PHE A 59 -12.73 4.55 -3.71
N PRO A 60 -13.40 5.71 -3.78
CA PRO A 60 -14.85 5.76 -3.88
C PRO A 60 -15.32 5.27 -5.26
N ASP A 61 -16.36 4.44 -5.28
CA ASP A 61 -17.05 3.96 -6.49
C ASP A 61 -18.55 3.82 -6.16
N GLN A 62 -19.39 4.56 -6.89
CA GLN A 62 -20.86 4.54 -6.73
C GLN A 62 -21.33 4.69 -5.26
N GLY A 63 -20.71 5.61 -4.51
CA GLY A 63 -21.06 5.88 -3.12
C GLY A 63 -20.60 4.81 -2.12
N ARG A 64 -19.77 3.85 -2.54
CA ARG A 64 -19.14 2.84 -1.69
C ARG A 64 -17.63 2.96 -1.75
N LEU A 65 -16.95 2.67 -0.64
CA LEU A 65 -15.49 2.54 -0.63
C LEU A 65 -15.12 1.17 -1.20
N ARG A 66 -14.38 1.16 -2.31
CA ARG A 66 -13.78 -0.06 -2.86
C ARG A 66 -12.39 -0.24 -2.31
N VAL A 67 -12.02 -1.50 -2.13
CA VAL A 67 -10.68 -1.89 -1.70
C VAL A 67 -10.09 -2.78 -2.78
N GLU A 68 -8.89 -2.46 -3.22
CA GLU A 68 -8.06 -3.29 -4.07
C GLU A 68 -6.86 -3.79 -3.27
N VAL A 69 -6.52 -5.07 -3.44
CA VAL A 69 -5.38 -5.70 -2.78
C VAL A 69 -4.41 -6.17 -3.84
N ASN A 70 -3.18 -5.67 -3.83
CA ASN A 70 -2.11 -6.19 -4.66
C ASN A 70 -1.50 -7.43 -3.99
N ARG A 71 -1.84 -8.59 -4.53
CA ARG A 71 -1.39 -9.86 -3.98
C ARG A 71 0.13 -10.03 -4.08
N LYS A 72 0.73 -9.69 -5.23
CA LYS A 72 2.17 -9.82 -5.44
C LYS A 72 2.97 -8.92 -4.49
N ALA A 73 2.49 -7.69 -4.25
CA ALA A 73 3.12 -6.77 -3.31
C ALA A 73 3.06 -7.31 -1.87
N LEU A 74 1.93 -7.88 -1.46
CA LEU A 74 1.79 -8.47 -0.12
C LEU A 74 2.70 -9.68 0.09
N GLU A 75 2.74 -10.57 -0.90
CA GLU A 75 3.62 -11.74 -0.87
C GLU A 75 5.10 -11.32 -0.81
N ALA A 76 5.49 -10.30 -1.59
CA ALA A 76 6.86 -9.78 -1.61
C ALA A 76 7.27 -9.06 -0.31
N SER A 77 6.34 -8.49 0.45
CA SER A 77 6.64 -7.82 1.74
C SER A 77 6.63 -8.77 2.94
N GLY A 78 6.25 -10.03 2.75
CA GLY A 78 6.07 -11.00 3.83
C GLY A 78 4.87 -10.70 4.74
N LEU A 79 4.02 -9.74 4.37
CA LEU A 79 2.80 -9.41 5.09
C LEU A 79 1.70 -10.43 4.76
N LYS A 80 0.82 -10.67 5.73
CA LYS A 80 -0.34 -11.56 5.57
C LYS A 80 -1.62 -10.74 5.62
N ALA A 81 -2.48 -10.93 4.63
CA ALA A 81 -3.84 -10.39 4.66
C ALA A 81 -4.77 -11.35 5.43
N SER A 82 -5.68 -10.78 6.22
CA SER A 82 -6.77 -11.57 6.80
C SER A 82 -7.74 -12.03 5.71
N PHE A 83 -8.27 -13.26 5.83
CA PHE A 83 -9.24 -13.80 4.88
C PHE A 83 -10.46 -12.87 4.67
N ARG A 84 -10.97 -12.27 5.75
CA ARG A 84 -12.10 -11.33 5.72
C ARG A 84 -11.86 -10.10 4.86
N LEU A 85 -10.62 -9.61 4.80
CA LEU A 85 -10.26 -8.50 3.92
C LEU A 85 -10.32 -8.92 2.45
N LEU A 86 -9.84 -10.13 2.15
CA LEU A 86 -9.83 -10.66 0.79
C LEU A 86 -11.24 -10.96 0.26
N GLU A 87 -12.19 -11.29 1.13
CA GLU A 87 -13.60 -11.49 0.74
C GLU A 87 -14.27 -10.22 0.20
N VAL A 88 -13.84 -9.03 0.67
CA VAL A 88 -14.44 -7.74 0.29
C VAL A 88 -13.60 -6.96 -0.70
N ALA A 89 -12.34 -7.33 -0.89
CA ALA A 89 -11.40 -6.63 -1.75
C ALA A 89 -11.36 -7.24 -3.16
N LYS A 90 -11.17 -6.39 -4.16
CA LYS A 90 -10.78 -6.83 -5.50
C LYS A 90 -9.29 -7.14 -5.49
N ILE A 91 -8.91 -8.37 -5.84
CA ILE A 91 -7.50 -8.76 -5.93
C ILE A 91 -6.94 -8.28 -7.27
N VAL A 92 -5.77 -7.65 -7.23
CA VAL A 92 -4.96 -7.27 -8.39
C VAL A 92 -3.58 -7.93 -8.28
N GLU A 93 -2.90 -8.09 -9.42
CA GLU A 93 -1.62 -8.79 -9.55
C GLU A 93 -0.48 -7.90 -10.03
#